data_AF-A0A7H0SQ98-F1
#
_entry.id   AF-A0A7H0SQ98-F1
#
_cell.length_a   1.000
_cell.length_b   1.000
_cell.length_c   1.000
_cell.angle_alpha   90.00
_cell.angle_beta   90.00
_cell.angle_gamma   90.00
#
_symmetry.space_group_name_H-M   'P 1'
#
loop_
_entity.id
_entity.type
_entity.pdbx_description
1 polymer ?
#
loop_
_entity_poly.entity_id
_entity_poly.type
_entity_poly.pdbx_seq_one_letter_code
_entity_poly.pdbx_strand_id
1 'polypeptide(L)'
;MSAIRAAHRLLGLRGVPMQGRYLVVGSGWAGALLSQPNLFKVNEAGTDGLLRDATLGRLYGFTVVEDYAIDPYAAYALQRDAVTLATRVPVAPRGAAFSSTASADGFTLRYLHDYDPDHLQDRAVIDIFAGASVLDPQRIVKLTGKAGIEEAPATATPAGAA
;
A
#
# COMPACT_ATOMS: atom_id res chain seq x y z
N MET A 1 10.16 -14.52 14.11
CA MET A 1 8.83 -14.88 14.68
C MET A 1 8.38 -13.99 15.85
N SER A 2 9.27 -13.50 16.72
CA SER A 2 8.87 -12.59 17.82
C SER A 2 8.34 -11.24 17.32
N ALA A 3 8.90 -10.71 16.23
CA ALA A 3 8.55 -9.41 15.67
C ALA A 3 7.06 -9.27 15.26
N ILE A 4 6.50 -10.25 14.53
CA ILE A 4 5.08 -10.22 14.14
C ILE A 4 4.16 -10.33 15.36
N ARG A 5 4.49 -11.20 16.32
CA ARG A 5 3.71 -11.32 17.58
C ARG A 5 3.81 -10.06 18.45
N ALA A 6 4.98 -9.41 18.46
CA ALA A 6 5.18 -8.15 19.15
C ALA A 6 4.36 -7.03 18.49
N ALA A 7 4.33 -6.94 17.16
CA ALA A 7 3.45 -6.01 16.45
C ALA A 7 1.97 -6.28 16.73
N HIS A 8 1.54 -7.54 16.75
CA HIS A 8 0.17 -7.89 17.13
C HIS A 8 -0.18 -7.38 18.54
N ARG A 9 0.70 -7.64 19.50
CA ARG A 9 0.53 -7.19 20.90
C ARG A 9 0.50 -5.67 20.99
N LEU A 10 1.43 -4.99 20.32
CA LEU A 10 1.54 -3.53 20.35
C LEU A 10 0.31 -2.86 19.75
N LEU A 11 -0.18 -3.33 18.59
CA LEU A 11 -1.43 -2.85 18.01
C LEU A 11 -2.65 -3.19 18.87
N GLY A 12 -2.63 -4.33 19.59
CA GLY A 12 -3.65 -4.67 20.59
C GLY A 12 -3.67 -3.70 21.78
N LEU A 13 -2.50 -3.34 22.31
CA LEU A 13 -2.36 -2.36 23.41
C LEU A 13 -2.85 -0.97 22.99
N ARG A 14 -2.68 -0.60 21.71
CA ARG A 14 -3.18 0.66 21.13
C ARG A 14 -4.69 0.66 20.85
N GLY A 15 -5.39 -0.46 21.11
CA GLY A 15 -6.84 -0.56 20.87
C GLY A 15 -7.23 -0.56 19.39
N VAL A 16 -6.29 -0.83 18.49
CA VAL A 16 -6.56 -0.89 17.05
C VAL A 16 -7.47 -2.09 16.77
N PRO A 17 -8.55 -1.97 15.99
CA PRO A 17 -9.41 -3.10 15.66
C PRO A 17 -8.62 -4.27 15.04
N MET A 18 -9.07 -5.51 15.30
CA MET A 18 -8.44 -6.70 14.71
C MET A 18 -8.81 -6.90 13.23
N GLN A 19 -9.94 -6.36 12.80
CA GLN A 19 -10.44 -6.47 11.44
C GLN A 19 -9.69 -5.51 10.53
N GLY A 20 -9.25 -5.93 9.34
CA GLY A 20 -8.62 -5.04 8.36
C GLY A 20 -7.16 -4.70 8.65
N ARG A 21 -6.46 -5.55 9.42
CA ARG A 21 -5.01 -5.45 9.61
C ARG A 21 -4.29 -6.15 8.45
N TYR A 22 -3.35 -5.44 7.85
CA TYR A 22 -2.51 -5.92 6.77
C TYR A 22 -1.06 -5.97 7.23
N LEU A 23 -0.35 -6.99 6.77
CA LEU A 23 1.09 -7.11 6.91
C LEU A 23 1.68 -7.09 5.50
N VAL A 24 2.30 -5.97 5.14
CA VAL A 24 3.00 -5.82 3.87
C VAL A 24 4.45 -6.25 4.06
N VAL A 25 4.93 -7.16 3.22
CA VAL A 25 6.18 -7.88 3.44
C VAL A 25 7.05 -7.84 2.20
N GLY A 26 8.32 -7.48 2.36
CA GLY A 26 9.31 -7.56 1.28
C GLY A 26 9.73 -9.00 0.97
N SER A 27 10.26 -9.22 -0.23
CA SER A 27 10.57 -10.56 -0.76
C SER A 27 11.48 -11.42 0.14
N GLY A 28 12.44 -10.80 0.86
CA GLY A 28 13.31 -11.50 1.79
C GLY A 28 12.58 -12.02 3.03
N TRP A 29 11.64 -11.25 3.56
CA TRP A 29 10.76 -11.72 4.63
C TRP A 29 9.74 -12.74 4.13
N ALA A 30 9.23 -12.61 2.90
CA ALA A 30 8.28 -13.56 2.32
C ALA A 30 8.93 -14.95 2.18
N GLY A 31 10.17 -15.02 1.66
CA GLY A 31 10.93 -16.28 1.62
C GLY A 31 11.18 -16.89 3.02
N ALA A 32 11.43 -16.04 4.02
CA ALA A 32 11.59 -16.48 5.41
C ALA A 32 10.27 -16.96 6.05
N LEU A 33 9.13 -16.42 5.61
CA LEU A 33 7.80 -16.85 6.04
C LEU A 33 7.40 -18.18 5.38
N LEU A 34 7.62 -18.33 4.07
CA LEU A 34 7.34 -19.55 3.31
C LEU A 34 8.16 -20.76 3.80
N SER A 35 9.37 -20.53 4.29
CA SER A 35 10.26 -21.58 4.81
C SER A 35 9.81 -22.15 6.17
N GLN A 36 8.67 -21.71 6.74
CA GLN A 36 8.26 -22.07 8.10
C GLN A 36 7.08 -23.06 8.18
N PRO A 37 7.15 -24.08 9.04
CA PRO A 37 6.12 -25.11 9.22
C PRO A 37 4.80 -24.61 9.84
N ASN A 38 4.76 -23.38 10.37
CA ASN A 38 3.55 -22.82 10.98
C ASN A 38 2.55 -22.24 9.96
N LEU A 39 2.98 -21.92 8.73
CA LEU A 39 2.03 -21.57 7.66
C LEU A 39 1.29 -22.81 7.16
N PHE A 40 1.95 -23.97 7.14
CA PHE A 40 1.36 -25.24 6.73
C PHE A 40 0.25 -25.71 7.69
N LYS A 41 0.41 -25.54 9.01
CA LYS A 41 -0.65 -25.89 9.99
C LYS A 41 -1.88 -24.98 9.95
N VAL A 42 -1.73 -23.73 9.49
CA VAL A 42 -2.86 -22.81 9.27
C VAL A 42 -3.56 -23.14 7.94
N ASN A 43 -2.79 -23.59 6.93
CA ASN A 43 -3.34 -24.04 5.65
C ASN A 43 -4.12 -25.36 5.78
N GLU A 44 -3.76 -26.24 6.72
CA GLU A 44 -4.53 -27.44 7.08
C GLU A 44 -5.88 -27.12 7.77
N ALA A 45 -6.10 -25.88 8.22
CA ALA A 45 -7.27 -25.49 9.00
C ALA A 45 -8.41 -24.84 8.19
N GLY A 46 -8.27 -24.54 6.90
CA GLY A 46 -9.44 -24.10 6.13
C GLY A 46 -9.23 -23.40 4.78
N THR A 47 -9.87 -24.02 3.78
CA THR A 47 -10.49 -23.51 2.55
C THR A 47 -9.60 -23.10 1.36
N ASP A 48 -9.77 -23.87 0.27
CA ASP A 48 -9.14 -23.89 -1.07
C ASP A 48 -9.07 -22.57 -1.88
N GLY A 49 -9.46 -21.43 -1.33
CA GLY A 49 -9.62 -20.17 -2.08
C GLY A 49 -8.45 -19.18 -2.02
N LEU A 50 -7.52 -19.33 -1.07
CA LEU A 50 -6.61 -18.24 -0.65
C LEU A 50 -5.30 -18.09 -1.44
N LEU A 51 -5.00 -19.01 -2.36
CA LEU A 51 -3.72 -19.03 -3.09
C LEU A 51 -3.71 -18.19 -4.37
N ARG A 52 -4.85 -17.66 -4.82
CA ARG A 52 -4.95 -16.96 -6.11
C ARG A 52 -4.63 -15.46 -6.08
N ASP A 53 -4.64 -14.83 -4.90
CA ASP A 53 -4.53 -13.35 -4.76
C ASP A 53 -3.20 -12.87 -4.17
N ALA A 54 -2.11 -13.63 -4.33
CA ALA A 54 -0.78 -13.31 -3.76
C ALA A 54 -0.76 -13.02 -2.24
N THR A 55 -1.83 -13.38 -1.53
CA THR A 55 -1.90 -13.37 -0.08
C THR A 55 -1.28 -14.64 0.46
N LEU A 56 -0.15 -14.54 1.18
CA LEU A 56 0.51 -15.69 1.83
C LEU A 56 -0.37 -16.36 2.91
N GLY A 57 -1.54 -15.79 3.21
CA GLY A 57 -2.54 -16.29 4.14
C GLY A 57 -2.84 -15.28 5.25
N ARG A 58 -3.60 -15.73 6.26
CA ARG A 58 -3.84 -14.98 7.49
C ARG A 58 -2.93 -15.49 8.60
N LEU A 59 -2.09 -14.61 9.15
CA LEU A 59 -1.18 -14.95 10.24
C LEU A 59 -1.40 -13.97 11.41
N TYR A 60 -1.73 -14.48 12.60
CA TYR A 60 -1.99 -13.66 13.81
C TYR A 60 -2.98 -12.50 13.59
N GLY A 61 -4.04 -12.72 12.80
CA GLY A 61 -5.04 -11.70 12.49
C GLY A 61 -4.63 -10.65 11.45
N PHE A 62 -3.45 -10.78 10.84
CA PHE A 62 -3.02 -9.97 9.71
C PHE A 62 -3.26 -10.72 8.39
N THR A 63 -3.75 -10.01 7.37
CA THR A 63 -3.69 -10.46 5.98
C THR A 63 -2.29 -10.15 5.44
N VAL A 64 -1.53 -11.18 5.07
CA VAL A 64 -0.15 -11.02 4.59
C VAL A 64 -0.16 -10.78 3.09
N VAL A 65 0.47 -9.69 2.65
CA VAL A 65 0.63 -9.32 1.23
C VAL A 65 2.11 -9.13 0.96
N GLU A 66 2.61 -9.75 -0.11
CA GLU A 66 3.97 -9.55 -0.57
C GLU A 66 4.03 -8.36 -1.54
N ASP A 67 4.98 -7.46 -1.31
CA ASP A 67 5.26 -6.34 -2.20
C ASP A 67 6.75 -6.28 -2.51
N TYR A 68 7.06 -6.26 -3.81
CA TYR A 68 8.43 -6.21 -4.33
C TYR A 68 8.98 -4.78 -4.42
N ALA A 69 8.14 -3.75 -4.26
CA ALA A 69 8.56 -2.35 -4.31
C ALA A 69 9.20 -1.86 -3.00
N ILE A 70 8.97 -2.57 -1.89
CA ILE A 70 9.56 -2.25 -0.59
C ILE A 70 10.90 -2.98 -0.39
N ASP A 71 11.72 -2.46 0.53
CA ASP A 71 13.00 -3.10 0.88
C ASP A 71 12.79 -4.58 1.23
N PRO A 72 13.59 -5.51 0.66
CA PRO A 72 13.39 -6.95 0.86
C PRO A 72 13.40 -7.40 2.34
N TYR A 73 14.02 -6.63 3.23
CA TYR A 73 14.14 -6.93 4.65
C TYR A 73 13.22 -6.08 5.55
N ALA A 74 12.39 -5.24 4.95
CA ALA A 74 11.36 -4.47 5.63
C ALA A 74 10.01 -5.20 5.62
N ALA A 75 9.25 -5.02 6.68
CA ALA A 75 7.83 -5.36 6.72
C ALA A 75 7.06 -4.26 7.46
N TYR A 76 5.82 -4.01 7.06
CA TYR A 76 4.94 -3.01 7.67
C TYR A 76 3.66 -3.66 8.15
N ALA A 77 3.36 -3.53 9.44
CA ALA A 77 2.08 -3.92 10.01
C ALA A 77 1.20 -2.67 10.11
N LEU A 78 0.08 -2.66 9.38
CA LEU A 78 -0.81 -1.51 9.31
C LEU A 78 -2.27 -1.92 9.40
N GLN A 79 -3.09 -1.00 9.90
CA GLN A 79 -4.54 -1.08 9.76
C GLN A 79 -4.97 -0.34 8.50
N ARG A 80 -6.07 -0.77 7.87
CA ARG A 80 -6.65 -0.11 6.68
C ARG A 80 -6.73 1.42 6.80
N ASP A 81 -7.09 1.94 7.97
CA ASP A 81 -7.27 3.38 8.19
C ASP A 81 -5.97 4.14 8.52
N ALA A 82 -4.82 3.46 8.59
CA ALA A 82 -3.55 4.10 8.95
C ALA A 82 -3.02 5.00 7.82
N VAL A 83 -3.27 4.62 6.57
CA VAL A 83 -2.76 5.30 5.37
C VAL A 83 -3.94 5.67 4.49
N THR A 84 -3.94 6.91 3.99
CA THR A 84 -4.95 7.39 3.04
C THR A 84 -4.28 7.75 1.73
N LEU A 85 -4.86 7.28 0.62
CA LEU A 85 -4.56 7.71 -0.73
C LEU A 85 -5.67 8.67 -1.19
N ALA A 86 -5.29 9.90 -1.51
CA ALA A 86 -6.19 10.88 -2.11
C ALA A 86 -5.81 11.05 -3.58
N THR A 87 -6.81 10.93 -4.44
CA THR A 87 -6.67 11.15 -5.88
C THR A 87 -7.65 12.23 -6.31
N ARG A 88 -7.19 13.16 -7.16
CA ARG A 88 -8.02 14.24 -7.69
C ARG A 88 -7.67 14.52 -9.13
N VAL A 89 -8.72 14.62 -9.95
CA VAL A 89 -8.57 14.98 -11.35
C VAL A 89 -8.51 16.50 -11.50
N PRO A 90 -7.52 17.05 -12.23
CA PRO A 90 -7.48 18.46 -12.56
C PRO A 90 -8.64 18.88 -13.47
N VAL A 91 -9.11 20.12 -13.30
CA VAL A 91 -10.16 20.70 -14.14
C VAL A 91 -9.71 20.81 -15.60
N ALA A 92 -10.54 20.33 -16.53
CA ALA A 92 -10.26 20.39 -17.97
C ALA A 92 -9.84 21.82 -18.39
N PRO A 93 -8.70 22.01 -19.08
CA PRO A 93 -8.27 23.34 -19.50
C PRO A 93 -9.28 23.93 -20.47
N ARG A 94 -9.60 25.22 -20.32
CA ARG A 94 -10.63 25.88 -21.13
C ARG A 94 -10.31 25.91 -22.64
N GLY A 95 -9.04 25.75 -23.01
CA GLY A 95 -8.57 25.72 -24.39
C GLY A 95 -8.19 24.32 -24.91
N ALA A 96 -8.49 23.24 -24.17
CA ALA A 96 -8.18 21.90 -24.65
C ALA A 96 -9.10 21.53 -25.83
N ALA A 97 -8.50 21.11 -26.95
CA ALA A 97 -9.23 20.66 -28.13
C ALA A 97 -10.08 19.41 -27.84
N PHE A 98 -9.54 18.48 -27.04
CA PHE A 98 -10.26 17.33 -26.52
C PHE A 98 -9.84 17.03 -25.08
N SER A 99 -10.83 16.81 -24.21
CA SER A 99 -10.63 16.37 -22.83
C SER A 99 -11.65 15.30 -22.49
N SER A 100 -11.19 14.18 -21.94
CA SER A 100 -12.03 13.11 -21.41
C SER A 100 -11.49 12.66 -20.06
N THR A 101 -12.32 12.01 -19.26
CA THR A 101 -11.90 11.36 -18.02
C THR A 101 -12.21 9.88 -18.10
N ALA A 102 -11.25 9.04 -17.75
CA ALA A 102 -11.42 7.60 -17.67
C ALA A 102 -11.21 7.13 -16.23
N SER A 103 -12.09 6.24 -15.76
CA SER A 103 -11.98 5.63 -14.43
C SER A 103 -11.68 4.14 -14.56
N ALA A 104 -10.61 3.68 -13.91
CA ALA A 104 -10.24 2.27 -13.82
C ALA A 104 -9.56 1.99 -12.48
N ASP A 105 -9.82 0.83 -11.87
CA ASP A 105 -9.15 0.35 -10.65
C ASP A 105 -9.13 1.35 -9.47
N GLY A 106 -10.16 2.18 -9.35
CA GLY A 106 -10.27 3.19 -8.29
C GLY A 106 -9.46 4.47 -8.54
N PHE A 107 -8.81 4.58 -9.70
CA PHE A 107 -8.20 5.80 -10.19
C PHE A 107 -9.07 6.43 -11.27
N THR A 108 -9.21 7.75 -11.23
CA THR A 108 -9.77 8.52 -12.33
C THR A 108 -8.67 9.37 -12.92
N LEU A 109 -8.41 9.20 -14.20
CA LEU A 109 -7.39 9.92 -14.95
C LEU A 109 -8.06 10.88 -15.91
N ARG A 110 -7.43 12.03 -16.16
CA ARG A 110 -7.79 12.87 -17.29
C ARG A 110 -6.94 12.50 -18.49
N TYR A 111 -7.59 12.44 -19.64
CA TYR A 111 -6.98 12.28 -20.94
C TYR A 111 -7.21 13.54 -21.76
N LEU A 112 -6.12 14.19 -22.15
CA LEU A 112 -6.11 15.32 -23.08
C LEU A 112 -5.53 14.86 -24.40
N HIS A 113 -6.16 15.27 -25.50
CA HIS A 113 -5.64 15.03 -26.84
C HIS A 113 -5.69 16.32 -27.65
N ASP A 114 -4.61 16.63 -28.35
CA ASP A 114 -4.50 17.78 -29.24
C ASP A 114 -3.54 17.49 -30.39
N TYR A 115 -3.76 18.13 -31.53
CA TYR A 115 -2.86 18.06 -32.67
C TYR A 115 -1.98 19.32 -32.69
N ASP A 116 -0.67 19.14 -32.66
CA ASP A 116 0.28 20.24 -32.79
C ASP A 116 0.66 20.45 -34.27
N PRO A 117 0.16 21.50 -34.92
CA PRO A 117 0.41 21.73 -36.34
C PRO A 117 1.85 22.14 -36.64
N ASP A 118 2.58 22.71 -35.68
CA ASP A 118 3.96 23.18 -35.90
C ASP A 118 4.95 22.02 -35.98
N HIS A 119 4.64 20.90 -35.32
CA HIS A 119 5.46 19.69 -35.31
C HIS A 119 4.75 18.48 -35.94
N LEU A 120 3.58 18.68 -36.55
CA LEU A 120 2.77 17.67 -37.24
C LEU A 120 2.56 16.39 -36.42
N GLN A 121 2.29 16.51 -35.13
CA GLN A 121 2.20 15.36 -34.22
C GLN A 121 0.99 15.46 -33.30
N ASP A 122 0.43 14.31 -32.96
CA ASP A 122 -0.59 14.17 -31.94
C ASP A 122 0.06 14.17 -30.55
N ARG A 123 -0.51 14.97 -29.64
CA ARG A 123 -0.07 15.07 -28.26
C ARG A 123 -1.17 14.51 -27.36
N ALA A 124 -0.84 13.45 -26.64
CA ALA A 124 -1.69 12.87 -25.62
C ALA A 124 -1.07 13.07 -24.25
N VAL A 125 -1.83 13.62 -23.30
CA VAL A 125 -1.41 13.79 -21.91
C VAL A 125 -2.41 13.09 -21.01
N ILE A 126 -1.89 12.23 -20.13
CA ILE A 126 -2.67 11.57 -19.10
C ILE A 126 -2.19 12.05 -17.75
N ASP A 127 -3.08 12.65 -16.96
CA ASP A 127 -2.71 13.25 -15.70
C ASP A 127 -3.76 13.06 -14.58
N ILE A 128 -3.23 13.02 -13.35
CA ILE A 128 -3.97 12.94 -12.09
C ILE A 128 -3.10 13.54 -10.97
N PHE A 129 -3.72 14.21 -10.01
CA PHE A 129 -3.06 14.51 -8.74
C PHE A 129 -3.28 13.35 -7.78
N ALA A 130 -2.19 12.74 -7.31
CA ALA A 130 -2.24 11.68 -6.31
C ALA A 130 -1.32 12.03 -5.13
N GLY A 131 -1.78 11.76 -3.91
CA GLY A 131 -1.00 11.93 -2.71
C GLY A 131 -1.36 10.88 -1.67
N ALA A 132 -0.35 10.30 -1.03
CA ALA A 132 -0.53 9.34 0.06
C ALA A 132 0.07 9.93 1.34
N SER A 133 -0.64 9.78 2.46
CA SER A 133 -0.15 10.20 3.77
C SER A 133 -0.59 9.25 4.88
N VAL A 134 0.21 9.19 5.95
CA VAL A 134 -0.14 8.47 7.17
C VAL A 134 -1.11 9.35 7.95
N LEU A 135 -2.37 8.92 8.07
CA LEU A 135 -3.41 9.65 8.79
C LEU A 135 -3.30 9.41 10.30
N ASP A 136 -3.01 8.17 10.70
CA ASP A 136 -2.85 7.78 12.10
C ASP A 136 -1.53 7.01 12.30
N PRO A 137 -0.49 7.65 12.87
CA PRO A 137 0.80 7.01 13.08
C PRO A 137 0.74 5.88 14.12
N GLN A 138 -0.26 5.86 15.01
CA GLN A 138 -0.41 4.80 16.00
C GLN A 138 -0.85 3.46 15.36
N ARG A 139 -1.43 3.50 14.16
CA ARG A 139 -1.96 2.34 13.45
C ARG A 139 -1.00 1.70 12.45
N ILE A 140 0.25 2.18 12.38
CA ILE A 140 1.30 1.64 11.51
C ILE A 140 2.58 1.37 12.30
N VAL A 141 3.23 0.25 12.00
CA VAL A 141 4.49 -0.17 12.64
C VAL A 141 5.42 -0.76 11.59
N LYS A 142 6.68 -0.32 11.58
CA LYS A 142 7.74 -0.92 10.76
C LYS A 142 8.42 -2.04 11.56
N LEU A 143 8.56 -3.19 10.91
CA LEU A 143 9.25 -4.36 11.40
C LEU A 143 10.59 -4.48 10.66
N THR A 144 11.68 -4.36 11.39
CA THR A 144 13.03 -4.56 10.84
C THR A 144 13.50 -5.98 11.13
N GLY A 145 14.17 -6.61 10.15
CA GLY A 145 14.71 -7.98 10.24
C GLY A 145 15.81 -8.20 11.31
N LYS A 146 16.25 -7.15 12.00
CA LYS A 146 17.00 -7.22 13.27
C LYS A 146 16.13 -6.64 14.36
N ALA A 147 16.02 -7.34 15.49
CA ALA A 147 15.18 -6.99 16.65
C ALA A 147 15.25 -5.49 16.99
N GLY A 148 14.30 -4.74 16.46
CA GLY A 148 14.24 -3.29 16.54
C GLY A 148 12.94 -2.86 15.88
N ILE A 149 11.94 -2.58 16.71
CA ILE A 149 10.70 -1.96 16.29
C ILE A 149 11.05 -0.49 16.08
N GLU A 150 10.98 -0.03 14.85
CA GLU A 150 11.12 1.39 14.54
C GLU A 150 9.70 1.91 14.31
N GLU A 151 9.29 2.90 15.11
CA GLU A 151 8.02 3.58 14.91
C GLU A 151 8.09 4.29 13.55
N ALA A 152 7.05 4.14 12.73
CA ALA A 152 7.05 4.74 11.41
C ALA A 152 7.29 6.25 11.55
N PRO A 153 8.20 6.84 10.76
CA PRO A 153 8.51 8.25 10.90
C PRO A 153 7.23 9.07 10.66
N ALA A 154 6.95 9.98 11.60
CA ALA A 154 5.96 11.02 11.40
C ALA A 154 6.29 11.72 10.07
N THR A 155 5.33 11.72 9.15
CA THR A 155 5.52 12.22 7.80
C THR A 155 5.97 13.68 7.88
N ALA A 156 7.12 13.97 7.26
CA ALA A 156 7.61 15.32 7.09
C ALA A 156 6.54 16.17 6.40
N THR A 157 6.21 17.29 7.02
CA THR A 157 5.42 18.37 6.44
C THR A 157 5.94 18.68 5.03
N PRO A 158 5.09 18.70 3.98
CA PRO A 158 5.49 19.35 2.76
C PRO A 158 5.63 20.84 3.08
N ALA A 159 6.89 21.28 3.20
CA ALA A 159 7.24 22.68 3.26
C ALA A 159 6.60 23.38 2.05
N GLY A 160 5.85 24.45 2.32
CA GLY A 160 5.19 25.24 1.30
C GLY A 160 6.17 25.68 0.22
N ALA A 161 5.78 25.49 -1.03
CA ALA A 161 6.29 26.27 -2.14
C ALA A 161 5.18 27.27 -2.50
N ALA A 162 5.46 28.53 -2.17
CA ALA A 162 4.82 29.71 -2.74
C ALA A 162 5.12 29.84 -4.23
#